data_AF-A0AAV0A8C4-F1
#
_entry.id   AF-A0AAV0A8C4-F1
#
_cell.length_a   1.000
_cell.length_b   1.000
_cell.length_c   1.000
_cell.angle_alpha   90.00
_cell.angle_beta   90.00
_cell.angle_gamma   90.00
#
_symmetry.space_group_name_H-M   'P 1'
#
loop_
_entity.id
_entity.type
_entity.pdbx_description
1 polymer ?
#
loop_
_entity_poly.entity_id
_entity_poly.type
_entity_poly.pdbx_seq_one_letter_code
_entity_poly.pdbx_strand_id
1 'polypeptide(L)'
;MALYDEDLLKNPFYLALQKCRPDLCSKVAQIHGIVLVPCRGSLPSCVQSSCRFESYILVPTEGHFQTLDGKDILIEGSRIKLGAGFACLLSVPILFEETFYNEKEESFSILCIAHPLEKRETSEEPSAPSDAFSLKTIEDVREFLGRHSERFDKNIASFQRAFRECERKSLRHHIDSVNALYTKCLQQLLRDSHLKVLAKQEAQMNLMKQAVEIYVHHDIYDLIFKYVGTMEAGEDAAFNKITRSLQDLQQKDIGVKPEFSFNIPRAKRELGQLNKCASPQQKLLCLRKVVQLMTQSPSQRVNLETMCADDLLSVLLYLLVKTEIPNWMANLSYIKNFRFSSSAKDELGYCLTSVEAAIEYIRQGSLSAKPPVRSPR
;
A
#
# COMPACT_ATOMS: atom_id res chain seq x y z
N MET A 1 -20.11 22.76 -14.75
CA MET A 1 -21.02 21.67 -15.18
C MET A 1 -20.28 20.86 -16.22
N ALA A 2 -19.64 19.76 -15.81
CA ALA A 2 -19.12 18.78 -16.75
C ALA A 2 -20.28 17.82 -17.04
N LEU A 3 -20.73 17.76 -18.30
CA LEU A 3 -21.70 16.78 -18.78
C LEU A 3 -21.15 15.38 -18.51
N TYR A 4 -21.84 14.60 -17.69
CA TYR A 4 -21.53 13.21 -17.41
C TYR A 4 -22.51 12.37 -18.25
N ASP A 5 -22.08 11.92 -19.42
CA ASP A 5 -22.88 11.11 -20.37
C ASP A 5 -22.86 9.62 -19.98
N GLU A 6 -23.49 9.23 -18.87
CA GLU A 6 -23.80 7.82 -18.61
C GLU A 6 -25.27 7.51 -18.95
N ASP A 7 -25.50 6.72 -20.00
CA ASP A 7 -26.80 6.11 -20.27
C ASP A 7 -27.20 5.16 -19.12
N LEU A 8 -28.19 5.55 -18.30
CA LEU A 8 -28.71 4.71 -17.20
C LEU A 8 -29.25 3.36 -17.70
N LEU A 9 -29.78 3.31 -18.93
CA LEU A 9 -30.25 2.09 -19.59
C LEU A 9 -29.13 1.06 -19.86
N LYS A 10 -27.86 1.49 -19.90
CA LYS A 10 -26.69 0.62 -20.07
C LYS A 10 -25.98 0.33 -18.74
N ASN A 11 -26.47 0.86 -17.63
CA ASN A 11 -25.88 0.65 -16.32
C ASN A 11 -26.15 -0.80 -15.85
N PRO A 12 -25.11 -1.59 -15.53
CA PRO A 12 -25.25 -2.98 -15.09
C PRO A 12 -26.07 -3.12 -13.80
N PHE A 13 -26.10 -2.10 -12.93
CA PHE A 13 -26.91 -2.11 -11.72
C PHE A 13 -28.40 -1.92 -12.03
N TYR A 14 -28.74 -1.01 -12.95
CA TYR A 14 -30.12 -0.80 -13.39
C TYR A 14 -30.67 -2.01 -14.15
N LEU A 15 -29.86 -2.61 -15.02
CA LEU A 15 -30.22 -3.85 -15.73
C LEU A 15 -30.36 -5.04 -14.76
N ALA A 16 -29.54 -5.12 -13.71
CA ALA A 16 -29.68 -6.13 -12.66
C ALA A 16 -30.96 -5.91 -11.83
N LEU A 17 -31.30 -4.67 -11.50
CA LEU A 17 -32.53 -4.32 -10.80
C LEU A 17 -33.76 -4.76 -11.61
N GLN A 18 -33.79 -4.42 -12.90
CA GLN A 18 -34.89 -4.78 -13.81
C GLN A 18 -35.02 -6.30 -14.01
N LYS A 19 -33.88 -7.01 -14.09
CA LYS A 19 -33.87 -8.47 -14.31
C LYS A 19 -34.19 -9.29 -13.05
N CYS A 20 -33.77 -8.82 -11.87
CA CYS A 20 -33.91 -9.57 -10.63
C CYS A 20 -35.20 -9.27 -9.87
N ARG A 21 -35.74 -8.04 -9.93
CA ARG A 21 -36.95 -7.63 -9.19
C ARG A 21 -37.76 -6.56 -9.94
N PRO A 22 -38.45 -6.90 -11.04
CA PRO A 22 -39.33 -5.95 -11.76
C PRO A 22 -40.49 -5.42 -10.88
N ASP A 23 -40.86 -6.18 -9.85
CA ASP A 23 -41.90 -5.81 -8.87
C ASP A 23 -41.55 -4.54 -8.08
N LEU A 24 -40.25 -4.26 -7.88
CA LEU A 24 -39.80 -3.09 -7.13
C LEU A 24 -39.95 -1.81 -7.96
N CYS A 25 -39.59 -1.83 -9.24
CA CYS A 25 -39.78 -0.67 -10.14
C CYS A 25 -41.26 -0.29 -10.26
N SER A 26 -42.16 -1.27 -10.34
CA SER A 26 -43.60 -1.03 -10.37
C SER A 26 -44.12 -0.45 -9.05
N LYS A 27 -43.59 -0.87 -7.90
CA LYS A 27 -43.93 -0.30 -6.59
C LYS A 27 -43.37 1.12 -6.41
N VAL A 28 -42.19 1.41 -6.93
CA VAL A 28 -41.61 2.77 -6.88
C VAL A 28 -42.47 3.75 -7.68
N ALA A 29 -42.94 3.34 -8.86
CA ALA A 29 -43.85 4.15 -9.68
C ALA A 29 -45.18 4.44 -8.96
N GLN A 30 -45.78 3.45 -8.29
CA GLN A 30 -47.01 3.65 -7.51
C GLN A 30 -46.84 4.59 -6.31
N ILE A 31 -45.66 4.57 -5.69
CA ILE A 31 -45.36 5.34 -4.46
C ILE A 31 -44.75 6.71 -4.80
N HIS A 32 -44.54 7.04 -6.09
CA HIS A 32 -43.76 8.20 -6.53
C HIS A 32 -42.39 8.28 -5.84
N GLY A 33 -41.77 7.11 -5.65
CA GLY A 33 -40.47 6.98 -5.00
C GLY A 33 -39.31 7.31 -5.92
N ILE A 34 -38.11 7.41 -5.34
CA ILE A 34 -36.88 7.69 -6.07
C ILE A 34 -35.96 6.46 -6.03
N VAL A 35 -35.44 6.05 -7.19
CA VAL A 35 -34.45 4.96 -7.28
C VAL A 35 -33.04 5.55 -7.28
N LEU A 36 -32.17 5.08 -6.39
CA LEU A 36 -30.77 5.46 -6.34
C LEU A 36 -29.92 4.47 -7.15
N VAL A 37 -29.29 4.94 -8.21
CA VAL A 37 -28.43 4.11 -9.08
C VAL A 37 -26.98 4.59 -8.96
N PRO A 38 -26.04 3.76 -8.49
CA PRO A 38 -24.63 4.13 -8.44
C PRO A 38 -23.97 4.17 -9.83
N CYS A 39 -23.03 5.10 -10.02
CA CYS A 39 -22.25 5.27 -11.25
C CYS A 39 -21.48 3.97 -11.61
N ARG A 40 -21.38 3.68 -12.91
CA ARG A 40 -20.80 2.43 -13.44
C ARG A 40 -19.37 2.17 -12.98
N GLY A 41 -18.57 3.21 -12.79
CA GLY A 41 -17.19 3.12 -12.28
C GLY A 41 -17.06 2.85 -10.78
N SER A 42 -18.16 2.93 -10.02
CA SER A 42 -18.18 2.74 -8.55
C SER A 42 -18.71 1.37 -8.11
N LEU A 43 -19.12 0.52 -9.07
CA LEU A 43 -19.67 -0.81 -8.80
C LEU A 43 -18.56 -1.86 -8.76
N PRO A 44 -18.53 -2.76 -7.76
CA PRO A 44 -17.66 -3.93 -7.80
C PRO A 44 -18.03 -4.83 -8.99
N SER A 45 -17.04 -5.48 -9.59
CA SER A 45 -17.15 -6.30 -10.81
C SER A 45 -18.11 -7.48 -10.73
N CYS A 46 -18.71 -7.75 -9.56
CA CYS A 46 -19.75 -8.73 -9.36
C CYS A 46 -20.94 -8.12 -8.57
N VAL A 47 -21.96 -7.63 -9.28
CA VAL A 47 -23.23 -7.18 -8.69
C VAL A 47 -24.20 -8.36 -8.47
N GLN A 48 -23.76 -9.59 -8.75
CA GLN A 48 -24.63 -10.74 -8.73
C GLN A 48 -24.62 -11.41 -7.35
N SER A 49 -25.79 -11.38 -6.72
CA SER A 49 -26.28 -12.33 -5.70
C SER A 49 -26.30 -11.88 -4.22
N SER A 50 -25.95 -10.63 -3.86
CA SER A 50 -26.14 -10.18 -2.46
C SER A 50 -26.43 -8.68 -2.23
N CYS A 51 -26.82 -7.92 -3.25
CA CYS A 51 -27.27 -6.53 -3.07
C CYS A 51 -28.69 -6.50 -2.48
N ARG A 52 -28.85 -5.82 -1.34
CA ARG A 52 -30.17 -5.46 -0.80
C ARG A 52 -30.70 -4.27 -1.60
N PHE A 53 -31.44 -4.57 -2.67
CA PHE A 53 -31.99 -3.54 -3.56
C PHE A 53 -33.03 -2.66 -2.84
N GLU A 54 -33.63 -3.15 -1.74
CA GLU A 54 -34.55 -2.39 -0.90
C GLU A 54 -33.90 -1.14 -0.25
N SER A 55 -32.58 -1.13 0.00
CA SER A 55 -31.85 0.01 0.58
C SER A 55 -31.64 1.17 -0.41
N TYR A 56 -31.89 0.95 -1.70
CA TYR A 56 -31.66 1.92 -2.79
C TYR A 56 -32.96 2.54 -3.32
N ILE A 57 -34.10 2.23 -2.69
CA ILE A 57 -35.39 2.81 -3.03
C ILE A 57 -35.80 3.76 -1.92
N LEU A 58 -36.03 5.02 -2.28
CA LEU A 58 -36.50 6.07 -1.40
C LEU A 58 -38.01 6.26 -1.53
N VAL A 59 -38.68 6.34 -0.40
CA VAL A 59 -40.09 6.69 -0.25
C VAL A 59 -40.18 8.10 0.34
N PRO A 60 -40.90 9.05 -0.31
CA PRO A 60 -41.09 10.39 0.23
C PRO A 60 -42.00 10.34 1.47
N THR A 61 -41.50 10.83 2.60
CA THR A 61 -42.27 11.06 3.86
C THR A 61 -42.14 12.55 4.23
N GLU A 62 -43.05 13.13 5.02
CA GLU A 62 -43.15 14.58 5.25
C GLU A 62 -41.81 15.25 5.64
N GLY A 63 -41.12 15.84 4.66
CA GLY A 63 -39.85 16.56 4.80
C GLY A 63 -38.56 15.73 4.76
N HIS A 64 -38.62 14.40 4.59
CA HIS A 64 -37.45 13.51 4.52
C HIS A 64 -37.73 12.26 3.65
N PHE A 65 -36.69 11.64 3.11
CA PHE A 65 -36.83 10.40 2.33
C PHE A 65 -36.46 9.22 3.19
N GLN A 66 -37.31 8.19 3.24
CA GLN A 66 -36.99 6.95 3.96
C GLN A 66 -36.70 5.85 2.95
N THR A 67 -35.63 5.08 3.16
CA THR A 67 -35.41 3.86 2.38
C THR A 67 -36.49 2.82 2.70
N LEU A 68 -36.75 1.89 1.78
CA LEU A 68 -37.67 0.77 2.00
C LEU A 68 -37.24 -0.14 3.17
N ASP A 69 -35.97 -0.06 3.57
CA ASP A 69 -35.38 -0.71 4.76
C ASP A 69 -35.51 0.11 6.06
N GLY A 70 -36.24 1.24 6.04
CA GLY A 70 -36.55 2.05 7.21
C GLY A 70 -35.46 3.04 7.64
N LYS A 71 -34.42 3.27 6.82
CA LYS A 71 -33.33 4.22 7.11
C LYS A 71 -33.63 5.61 6.57
N ASP A 72 -33.32 6.63 7.35
CA ASP A 72 -33.60 8.02 6.99
C ASP A 72 -32.53 8.60 6.06
N ILE A 73 -32.96 9.36 5.05
CA ILE A 73 -32.14 10.04 4.07
C ILE A 73 -32.68 11.47 3.88
N LEU A 74 -31.79 12.46 3.94
CA LEU A 74 -32.12 13.86 3.69
C LEU A 74 -31.45 14.31 2.39
N ILE A 75 -32.23 14.75 1.42
CA ILE A 75 -31.71 15.31 0.16
C ILE A 75 -31.67 16.83 0.32
N GLU A 76 -30.46 17.40 0.35
CA GLU A 76 -30.25 18.86 0.36
C GLU A 76 -29.55 19.28 -0.94
N GLY A 77 -30.33 19.77 -1.91
CA GLY A 77 -29.82 20.21 -3.21
C GLY A 77 -29.21 19.05 -4.01
N SER A 78 -27.93 19.15 -4.37
CA SER A 78 -27.20 18.13 -5.15
C SER A 78 -26.50 17.06 -4.29
N ARG A 79 -26.85 16.93 -3.00
CA ARG A 79 -26.20 16.01 -2.06
C ARG A 79 -27.20 15.26 -1.20
N ILE A 80 -26.99 13.96 -1.05
CA ILE A 80 -27.74 13.06 -0.19
C ILE A 80 -27.00 12.95 1.14
N LYS A 81 -27.59 13.39 2.24
CA LYS A 81 -27.09 13.14 3.59
C LYS A 81 -27.76 11.88 4.14
N LEU A 82 -26.95 10.87 4.44
CA LEU A 82 -27.41 9.65 5.10
C LEU A 82 -27.72 9.96 6.58
N GLY A 83 -28.92 9.62 7.03
CA GLY A 83 -29.42 9.82 8.39
C GLY A 83 -29.35 8.56 9.27
N ALA A 84 -30.22 8.47 10.28
CA ALA A 84 -30.21 7.37 11.24
C ALA A 84 -30.51 6.02 10.57
N GLY A 85 -29.66 5.02 10.83
CA GLY A 85 -29.77 3.66 10.26
C GLY A 85 -28.64 3.24 9.31
N PHE A 86 -27.75 4.17 8.92
CA PHE A 86 -26.51 3.86 8.21
C PHE A 86 -25.32 3.80 9.16
N ALA A 87 -24.37 2.89 8.91
CA ALA A 87 -23.14 2.76 9.72
C ALA A 87 -22.22 3.99 9.62
N CYS A 88 -22.42 4.84 8.61
CA CYS A 88 -21.64 6.06 8.41
C CYS A 88 -22.53 7.19 7.86
N LEU A 89 -22.53 8.36 8.52
CA LEU A 89 -23.29 9.55 8.14
C LEU A 89 -22.54 10.34 7.05
N LEU A 90 -22.37 9.74 5.87
CA LEU A 90 -21.67 10.35 4.73
C LEU A 90 -22.64 11.12 3.84
N SER A 91 -22.15 12.22 3.23
CA SER A 91 -22.87 12.96 2.19
C SER A 91 -22.46 12.46 0.81
N VAL A 92 -23.39 11.86 0.05
CA VAL A 92 -23.15 11.33 -1.29
C VAL A 92 -23.60 12.38 -2.34
N PRO A 93 -22.74 12.79 -3.28
CA PRO A 93 -23.15 13.73 -4.32
C PRO A 93 -24.04 13.05 -5.36
N ILE A 94 -25.09 13.76 -5.76
CA ILE A 94 -25.98 13.41 -6.88
C ILE A 94 -25.29 13.91 -8.16
N LEU A 95 -25.06 12.99 -9.09
CA LEU A 95 -24.45 13.32 -10.38
C LEU A 95 -25.49 13.92 -11.33
N PHE A 96 -26.67 13.32 -11.41
CA PHE A 96 -27.81 13.81 -12.19
C PHE A 96 -29.12 13.13 -11.77
N GLU A 97 -30.24 13.70 -12.19
CA GLU A 97 -31.60 13.18 -12.02
C GLU A 97 -32.22 12.92 -13.39
N GLU A 98 -32.80 11.73 -13.59
CA GLU A 98 -33.57 11.39 -14.79
C GLU A 98 -34.93 10.82 -14.40
N THR A 99 -35.99 11.26 -15.06
CA THR A 99 -37.35 10.76 -14.86
C THR A 99 -37.67 9.68 -15.88
N PHE A 100 -38.06 8.51 -15.41
CA PHE A 100 -38.48 7.39 -16.25
C PHE A 100 -39.99 7.16 -16.15
N TYR A 101 -40.56 6.60 -17.21
CA TYR A 101 -41.97 6.24 -17.27
C TYR A 101 -42.11 4.72 -17.35
N ASN A 102 -42.98 4.16 -16.53
CA ASN A 102 -43.30 2.74 -16.59
C ASN A 102 -44.27 2.46 -17.76
N GLU A 103 -44.52 1.18 -18.08
CA GLU A 103 -45.44 0.75 -19.16
C GLU A 103 -46.89 1.23 -19.00
N LYS A 104 -47.23 1.79 -17.83
CA LYS A 104 -48.54 2.36 -17.48
C LYS A 104 -48.57 3.90 -17.47
N GLU A 105 -47.56 4.57 -18.03
CA GLU A 105 -47.37 6.03 -18.06
C GLU A 105 -47.17 6.71 -16.69
N GLU A 106 -46.94 5.95 -15.63
CA GLU A 106 -46.59 6.46 -14.29
C GLU A 106 -45.10 6.84 -14.24
N SER A 107 -44.79 8.05 -13.76
CA SER A 107 -43.42 8.57 -13.70
C SER A 107 -42.72 8.26 -12.37
N PHE A 108 -41.44 7.92 -12.44
CA PHE A 108 -40.56 7.77 -11.27
C PHE A 108 -39.20 8.41 -11.54
N SER A 109 -38.62 9.06 -10.54
CA SER A 109 -37.28 9.67 -10.65
C SER A 109 -36.20 8.67 -10.30
N ILE A 110 -35.13 8.65 -11.10
CA ILE A 110 -33.88 7.96 -10.82
C ILE A 110 -32.81 9.01 -10.54
N LEU A 111 -32.17 8.91 -9.38
CA LEU A 111 -30.99 9.71 -9.07
C LEU A 111 -29.74 8.86 -9.25
N CYS A 112 -28.85 9.34 -10.12
CA CYS A 112 -27.53 8.76 -10.27
C CYS A 112 -26.62 9.27 -9.14
N ILE A 113 -26.14 8.37 -8.29
CA ILE A 113 -25.26 8.70 -7.17
C ILE A 113 -23.82 8.36 -7.52
N ALA A 114 -22.87 9.19 -7.06
CA ALA A 114 -21.47 8.97 -7.38
C ALA A 114 -20.93 7.65 -6.86
N HIS A 115 -21.34 7.24 -5.63
CA HIS A 115 -20.86 6.03 -4.96
C HIS A 115 -22.02 5.31 -4.23
N PRO A 116 -21.98 3.97 -4.05
CA PRO A 116 -23.02 3.21 -3.35
C PRO A 116 -23.23 3.64 -1.88
N LEU A 117 -24.46 3.51 -1.37
CA LEU A 117 -24.89 4.02 -0.05
C LEU A 117 -24.35 3.19 1.12
N GLU A 118 -24.06 1.91 0.88
CA GLU A 118 -23.42 1.03 1.85
C GLU A 118 -22.03 0.65 1.34
N LYS A 119 -20.99 1.29 1.89
CA LYS A 119 -19.68 0.66 1.93
C LYS A 119 -19.82 -0.56 2.83
N ARG A 120 -20.04 -1.75 2.25
CA ARG A 120 -19.58 -2.97 2.91
C ARG A 120 -18.11 -2.70 3.24
N GLU A 121 -17.64 -3.04 4.43
CA GLU A 121 -16.21 -3.02 4.75
C GLU A 121 -15.48 -4.05 3.86
N THR A 122 -15.37 -3.75 2.59
CA THR A 122 -14.23 -4.02 1.77
C THR A 122 -13.57 -2.66 1.68
N SER A 123 -12.57 -2.45 2.53
CA SER A 123 -11.54 -1.46 2.30
C SER A 123 -11.13 -1.46 0.82
N GLU A 124 -10.87 -0.25 0.31
CA GLU A 124 -10.27 0.08 -0.99
C GLU A 124 -11.25 0.62 -2.05
N GLU A 125 -11.39 1.95 -2.04
CA GLU A 125 -11.50 2.71 -3.28
C GLU A 125 -10.18 2.57 -4.09
N PRO A 126 -10.24 2.54 -5.43
CA PRO A 126 -9.11 2.23 -6.29
C PRO A 126 -8.15 3.42 -6.39
N SER A 127 -7.18 3.45 -5.49
CA SER A 127 -5.98 4.27 -5.62
C SER A 127 -4.75 3.37 -5.52
N ALA A 128 -4.36 2.82 -6.67
CA ALA A 128 -3.22 1.91 -6.84
C ALA A 128 -3.34 0.57 -6.06
N PRO A 129 -2.73 -0.54 -6.52
CA PRO A 129 -2.77 -1.81 -5.80
C PRO A 129 -1.91 -1.68 -4.55
N SER A 130 -2.51 -1.31 -3.42
CA SER A 130 -1.82 -1.25 -2.13
C SER A 130 -2.27 -2.39 -1.22
N ASP A 131 -1.64 -3.55 -1.39
CA ASP A 131 -1.40 -4.54 -0.34
C ASP A 131 -2.59 -4.89 0.57
N ALA A 132 -3.58 -5.61 0.03
CA ALA A 132 -4.68 -6.18 0.80
C ALA A 132 -4.27 -7.18 1.92
N PHE A 133 -2.97 -7.40 2.14
CA PHE A 133 -2.41 -8.21 3.23
C PHE A 133 -1.04 -7.67 3.66
N SER A 134 -0.92 -6.37 3.97
CA SER A 134 0.36 -5.81 4.42
C SER A 134 0.67 -6.29 5.84
N LEU A 135 1.47 -7.35 5.97
CA LEU A 135 2.11 -7.75 7.22
C LEU A 135 3.12 -6.65 7.59
N LYS A 136 2.66 -5.63 8.33
CA LYS A 136 3.48 -4.47 8.69
C LYS A 136 4.16 -4.67 10.03
N THR A 137 3.45 -5.26 10.98
CA THR A 137 3.92 -5.46 12.35
C THR A 137 4.16 -6.94 12.65
N ILE A 138 4.94 -7.21 13.69
CA ILE A 138 5.20 -8.60 14.09
C ILE A 138 3.98 -9.23 14.75
N GLU A 139 3.11 -8.41 15.34
CA GLU A 139 1.83 -8.80 15.91
C GLU A 139 0.90 -9.38 14.82
N ASP A 140 0.80 -8.70 13.67
CA ASP A 140 0.05 -9.20 12.50
C ASP A 140 0.60 -10.55 12.01
N VAL A 141 1.92 -10.69 11.99
CA VAL A 141 2.60 -11.93 11.60
C VAL A 141 2.35 -13.04 12.63
N ARG A 142 2.38 -12.73 13.91
CA ARG A 142 2.12 -13.69 14.99
C ARG A 142 0.66 -14.14 14.98
N GLU A 143 -0.28 -13.26 14.71
CA GLU A 143 -1.69 -13.60 14.52
C GLU A 143 -1.88 -14.51 13.30
N PHE A 144 -1.26 -14.18 12.17
CA PHE A 144 -1.30 -14.99 10.95
C PHE A 144 -0.70 -16.39 11.14
N LEU A 145 0.42 -16.50 11.84
CA LEU A 145 1.09 -17.78 12.09
C LEU A 145 0.44 -18.59 13.22
N GLY A 146 -0.27 -17.93 14.14
CA GLY A 146 -1.00 -18.57 15.23
C GLY A 146 -0.13 -19.59 15.99
N ARG A 147 -0.61 -20.84 16.08
CA ARG A 147 0.06 -21.95 16.79
C ARG A 147 1.37 -22.43 16.16
N HIS A 148 1.69 -21.99 14.95
CA HIS A 148 2.95 -22.35 14.29
C HIS A 148 4.13 -21.51 14.80
N SER A 149 3.87 -20.35 15.42
CA SER A 149 4.89 -19.47 16.04
C SER A 149 5.73 -20.21 17.10
N GLU A 150 5.09 -20.93 18.03
CA GLU A 150 5.77 -21.71 19.07
C GLU A 150 6.73 -22.79 18.53
N ARG A 151 6.42 -23.33 17.34
CA ARG A 151 7.28 -24.32 16.68
C ARG A 151 8.48 -23.64 16.02
N PHE A 152 8.27 -22.44 15.48
CA PHE A 152 9.35 -21.62 14.94
C PHE A 152 10.31 -21.21 16.04
N ASP A 153 9.82 -20.82 17.21
CA ASP A 153 10.66 -20.46 18.37
C ASP A 153 11.63 -21.58 18.75
N LYS A 154 11.18 -22.84 18.74
CA LYS A 154 12.05 -24.00 19.00
C LYS A 154 13.15 -24.15 17.95
N ASN A 155 12.82 -23.95 16.66
CA ASN A 155 13.82 -24.00 15.59
C ASN A 155 14.81 -22.84 15.70
N ILE A 156 14.32 -21.63 15.99
CA ILE A 156 15.11 -20.41 16.13
C ILE A 156 16.06 -20.55 17.33
N ALA A 157 15.58 -21.02 18.48
CA ALA A 157 16.43 -21.25 19.66
C ALA A 157 17.53 -22.29 19.38
N SER A 158 17.22 -23.34 18.60
CA SER A 158 18.23 -24.30 18.14
C SER A 158 19.25 -23.66 17.22
N PHE A 159 18.82 -22.80 16.31
CA PHE A 159 19.70 -22.04 15.41
C PHE A 159 20.59 -21.08 16.19
N GLN A 160 20.04 -20.30 17.12
CA GLN A 160 20.80 -19.35 17.95
C GLN A 160 21.90 -20.04 18.74
N ARG A 161 21.65 -21.25 19.28
CA ARG A 161 22.69 -22.07 19.93
C ARG A 161 23.79 -22.48 18.97
N ALA A 162 23.43 -23.06 17.82
CA ALA A 162 24.38 -23.48 16.80
C ALA A 162 25.20 -22.30 16.22
N PHE A 163 24.58 -21.11 16.10
CA PHE A 163 25.21 -19.90 15.61
C PHE A 163 26.33 -19.41 16.55
N ARG A 164 26.06 -19.42 17.87
CA ARG A 164 27.08 -19.04 18.88
C ARG A 164 28.28 -19.99 18.88
N GLU A 165 28.06 -21.27 18.58
CA GLU A 165 29.16 -22.24 18.45
C GLU A 165 29.95 -22.07 17.13
N CYS A 166 29.41 -21.34 16.15
CA CYS A 166 29.94 -21.24 14.78
C CYS A 166 30.49 -19.85 14.40
N GLU A 167 30.76 -18.95 15.35
CA GLU A 167 31.16 -17.54 15.11
C GLU A 167 32.33 -17.32 14.11
N ARG A 168 33.14 -18.35 13.80
CA ARG A 168 34.30 -18.26 12.90
C ARG A 168 34.05 -18.69 11.44
N LYS A 169 32.81 -18.97 11.05
CA LYS A 169 32.50 -19.45 9.69
C LYS A 169 32.27 -18.28 8.71
N SER A 170 32.38 -18.56 7.41
CA SER A 170 32.22 -17.54 6.35
C SER A 170 30.79 -17.00 6.27
N LEU A 171 30.62 -15.79 5.73
CA LEU A 171 29.30 -15.17 5.52
C LEU A 171 28.36 -16.09 4.73
N ARG A 172 28.86 -16.79 3.70
CA ARG A 172 28.07 -17.76 2.92
C ARG A 172 27.46 -18.87 3.79
N HIS A 173 28.24 -19.40 4.74
CA HIS A 173 27.72 -20.42 5.65
C HIS A 173 26.58 -19.89 6.52
N HIS A 174 26.67 -18.63 6.96
CA HIS A 174 25.61 -17.99 7.73
C HIS A 174 24.35 -17.78 6.88
N ILE A 175 24.51 -17.34 5.62
CA ILE A 175 23.40 -17.21 4.67
C ILE A 175 22.71 -18.56 4.46
N ASP A 176 23.48 -19.61 4.18
CA ASP A 176 22.95 -20.97 3.97
C ASP A 176 22.24 -21.50 5.22
N SER A 177 22.77 -21.21 6.41
CA SER A 177 22.19 -21.64 7.67
C SER A 177 20.86 -20.91 7.97
N VAL A 178 20.78 -19.60 7.71
CA VAL A 178 19.53 -18.84 7.84
C VAL A 178 18.52 -19.29 6.79
N ASN A 179 18.94 -19.53 5.55
CA ASN A 179 18.08 -20.04 4.49
C ASN A 179 17.53 -21.44 4.84
N ALA A 180 18.35 -22.31 5.43
CA ALA A 180 17.92 -23.61 5.92
C ALA A 180 16.90 -23.48 7.06
N LEU A 181 17.09 -22.54 7.99
CA LEU A 181 16.11 -22.23 9.03
C LEU A 181 14.78 -21.74 8.43
N TYR A 182 14.84 -20.75 7.52
CA TYR A 182 13.68 -20.22 6.81
C TYR A 182 12.92 -21.31 6.06
N THR A 183 13.63 -22.14 5.28
CA THR A 183 13.04 -23.24 4.51
C THR A 183 12.40 -24.28 5.43
N LYS A 184 13.04 -24.60 6.58
CA LYS A 184 12.48 -25.51 7.57
C LYS A 184 11.19 -24.97 8.18
N CYS A 185 11.15 -23.68 8.53
CA CYS A 185 9.94 -23.03 9.04
C CYS A 185 8.83 -22.99 7.99
N LEU A 186 9.16 -22.66 6.74
CA LEU A 186 8.19 -22.65 5.64
C LEU A 186 7.63 -24.05 5.35
N GLN A 187 8.48 -25.08 5.33
CA GLN A 187 8.03 -26.47 5.17
C GLN A 187 7.13 -26.92 6.32
N GLN A 188 7.42 -26.49 7.55
CA GLN A 188 6.56 -26.78 8.71
C GLN A 188 5.19 -26.10 8.58
N LEU A 189 5.14 -24.87 8.07
CA LEU A 189 3.88 -24.17 7.77
C LEU A 189 3.05 -24.92 6.72
N LEU A 190 3.70 -25.39 5.65
CA LEU A 190 3.08 -26.12 4.55
C LEU A 190 2.69 -27.58 4.88
N ARG A 191 3.03 -28.07 6.08
CA ARG A 191 2.49 -29.36 6.59
C ARG A 191 1.03 -29.24 7.00
N ASP A 192 0.56 -28.04 7.30
CA ASP A 192 -0.86 -27.78 7.56
C ASP A 192 -1.66 -27.92 6.26
N SER A 193 -2.69 -28.77 6.27
CA SER A 193 -3.50 -29.07 5.09
C SER A 193 -4.25 -27.84 4.58
N HIS A 194 -4.67 -26.94 5.47
CA HIS A 194 -5.39 -25.72 5.10
C HIS A 194 -4.46 -24.72 4.42
N LEU A 195 -3.29 -24.46 5.02
CA LEU A 195 -2.29 -23.54 4.45
C LEU A 195 -1.70 -24.07 3.15
N LYS A 196 -1.55 -25.40 3.01
CA LYS A 196 -1.13 -26.02 1.76
C LYS A 196 -2.12 -25.81 0.61
N VAL A 197 -3.42 -25.77 0.90
CA VAL A 197 -4.45 -25.46 -0.12
C VAL A 197 -4.41 -23.98 -0.50
N LEU A 198 -4.27 -23.09 0.49
CA LEU A 198 -4.14 -21.64 0.24
C LEU A 198 -2.86 -21.30 -0.53
N ALA A 199 -1.75 -21.98 -0.26
CA ALA A 199 -0.48 -21.82 -0.96
C ALA A 199 -0.53 -22.15 -2.46
N LYS A 200 -1.62 -22.76 -2.97
CA LYS A 200 -1.83 -22.92 -4.41
C LYS A 200 -2.04 -21.57 -5.12
N GLN A 201 -2.50 -20.55 -4.39
CA GLN A 201 -2.58 -19.19 -4.90
C GLN A 201 -1.24 -18.49 -4.72
N GLU A 202 -0.72 -17.89 -5.80
CA GLU A 202 0.59 -17.23 -5.80
C GLU A 202 0.66 -16.09 -4.77
N ALA A 203 -0.39 -15.28 -4.66
CA ALA A 203 -0.47 -14.18 -3.68
C ALA A 203 -0.36 -14.69 -2.24
N GLN A 204 -1.11 -15.74 -1.90
CA GLN A 204 -1.10 -16.34 -0.55
C GLN A 204 0.22 -17.03 -0.24
N MET A 205 0.84 -17.70 -1.23
CA MET A 205 2.19 -18.24 -1.07
C MET A 205 3.21 -17.13 -0.80
N ASN A 206 3.13 -16.00 -1.51
CA ASN A 206 4.02 -14.87 -1.29
C ASN A 206 3.83 -14.24 0.08
N LEU A 207 2.59 -14.19 0.59
CA LEU A 207 2.29 -13.73 1.95
C LEU A 207 2.86 -14.66 3.01
N MET A 208 2.72 -15.98 2.84
CA MET A 208 3.31 -16.96 3.75
C MET A 208 4.83 -16.87 3.79
N LYS A 209 5.47 -16.72 2.62
CA LYS A 209 6.93 -16.51 2.53
C LYS A 209 7.36 -15.26 3.29
N GLN A 210 6.65 -14.14 3.09
CA GLN A 210 6.93 -12.89 3.81
C GLN A 210 6.69 -13.02 5.31
N ALA A 211 5.61 -13.65 5.75
CA ALA A 211 5.32 -13.88 7.17
C ALA A 211 6.43 -14.65 7.86
N VAL A 212 6.88 -15.77 7.25
CA VAL A 212 7.95 -16.60 7.80
C VAL A 212 9.28 -15.83 7.80
N GLU A 213 9.59 -15.07 6.75
CA GLU A 213 10.81 -14.25 6.69
C GLU A 213 10.81 -13.20 7.80
N ILE A 214 9.71 -12.43 7.96
CA ILE A 214 9.60 -11.39 8.99
C ILE A 214 9.75 -11.99 10.39
N TYR A 215 9.08 -13.12 10.66
CA TYR A 215 9.14 -13.78 11.97
C TYR A 215 10.54 -14.29 12.29
N VAL A 216 11.15 -15.06 11.38
CA VAL A 216 12.48 -15.64 11.58
C VAL A 216 13.52 -14.53 11.73
N HIS A 217 13.45 -13.50 10.88
CA HIS A 217 14.41 -12.40 10.94
C HIS A 217 14.30 -11.55 12.19
N HIS A 218 13.10 -11.37 12.75
CA HIS A 218 12.94 -10.60 13.98
C HIS A 218 13.79 -11.14 15.13
N ASP A 219 13.77 -12.47 15.35
CA ASP A 219 14.46 -13.08 16.48
C ASP A 219 15.97 -13.30 16.25
N ILE A 220 16.43 -13.30 14.99
CA ILE A 220 17.85 -13.46 14.66
C ILE A 220 18.53 -12.14 14.28
N TYR A 221 17.77 -11.04 14.15
CA TYR A 221 18.26 -9.76 13.63
C TYR A 221 19.48 -9.28 14.39
N ASP A 222 19.42 -9.22 15.71
CA ASP A 222 20.51 -8.69 16.53
C ASP A 222 21.82 -9.48 16.36
N LEU A 223 21.74 -10.80 16.15
CA LEU A 223 22.90 -11.66 15.94
C LEU A 223 23.49 -11.44 14.54
N ILE A 224 22.64 -11.54 13.52
CA ILE A 224 23.08 -11.46 12.12
C ILE A 224 23.51 -10.04 11.76
N PHE A 225 22.74 -9.04 12.16
CA PHE A 225 23.03 -7.64 11.85
C PHE A 225 24.28 -7.15 12.58
N LYS A 226 24.56 -7.62 13.80
CA LYS A 226 25.83 -7.36 14.46
C LYS A 226 27.01 -7.96 13.68
N TYR A 227 26.88 -9.20 13.21
CA TYR A 227 27.91 -9.84 12.39
C TYR A 227 28.12 -9.09 11.06
N VAL A 228 27.06 -8.82 10.31
CA VAL A 228 27.13 -8.05 9.05
C VAL A 228 27.69 -6.66 9.29
N GLY A 229 27.27 -5.99 10.37
CA GLY A 229 27.80 -4.69 10.78
C GLY A 229 29.30 -4.72 11.06
N THR A 230 29.84 -5.79 11.66
CA THR A 230 31.29 -5.93 11.83
C THR A 230 32.04 -6.16 10.52
N MET A 231 31.43 -6.86 9.56
CA MET A 231 32.06 -7.09 8.25
C MET A 231 32.08 -5.82 7.39
N GLU A 232 30.99 -5.06 7.39
CA GLU A 232 30.81 -3.87 6.55
C GLU A 232 31.27 -2.57 7.24
N ALA A 233 31.75 -2.63 8.49
CA ALA A 233 32.13 -1.46 9.29
C ALA A 233 33.12 -0.52 8.58
N GLY A 234 34.06 -1.08 7.81
CA GLY A 234 35.04 -0.30 7.04
C GLY A 234 34.39 0.51 5.93
N GLU A 235 33.49 -0.12 5.17
CA GLU A 235 32.74 0.52 4.08
C GLU A 235 31.74 1.55 4.62
N ASP A 236 31.07 1.24 5.72
CA ASP A 236 30.20 2.18 6.44
C ASP A 236 30.97 3.41 6.93
N ALA A 237 32.17 3.23 7.51
CA ALA A 237 33.01 4.35 7.93
C ALA A 237 33.45 5.23 6.75
N ALA A 238 33.81 4.62 5.61
CA ALA A 238 34.18 5.34 4.39
C ALA A 238 32.99 6.13 3.83
N PHE A 239 31.82 5.51 3.71
CA PHE A 239 30.60 6.18 3.25
C PHE A 239 30.22 7.34 4.16
N ASN A 240 30.22 7.13 5.48
CA ASN A 240 29.93 8.17 6.45
C ASN A 240 30.92 9.35 6.37
N LYS A 241 32.20 9.10 6.06
CA LYS A 241 33.18 10.17 5.86
C LYS A 241 32.81 11.03 4.65
N ILE A 242 32.41 10.42 3.54
CA ILE A 242 31.96 11.12 2.34
C ILE A 242 30.68 11.91 2.65
N THR A 243 29.67 11.28 3.23
CA THR A 243 28.40 11.94 3.55
C THR A 243 28.57 13.11 4.51
N ARG A 244 29.50 13.06 5.47
CA ARG A 244 29.83 14.21 6.33
C ARG A 244 30.44 15.38 5.56
N SER A 245 31.27 15.11 4.55
CA SER A 245 31.84 16.18 3.71
C SER A 245 30.81 16.87 2.81
N LEU A 246 29.65 16.22 2.58
CA LEU A 246 28.57 16.70 1.73
C LEU A 246 27.42 17.35 2.53
N GLN A 247 27.56 17.56 3.84
CA GLN A 247 26.48 18.09 4.69
C GLN A 247 26.06 19.51 4.32
N ASP A 248 26.93 20.31 3.71
CA ASP A 248 26.59 21.68 3.33
C ASP A 248 25.72 21.77 2.06
N LEU A 249 25.57 20.67 1.31
CA LEU A 249 24.80 20.62 0.08
C LEU A 249 23.35 21.03 0.30
N GLN A 250 22.88 21.94 -0.57
CA GLN A 250 21.50 22.37 -0.65
C GLN A 250 20.75 21.58 -1.73
N GLN A 251 19.42 21.59 -1.63
CA GLN A 251 18.54 20.89 -2.60
C GLN A 251 18.80 21.35 -4.05
N LYS A 252 19.08 22.65 -4.22
CA LYS A 252 19.42 23.27 -5.51
C LYS A 252 20.74 22.78 -6.11
N ASP A 253 21.70 22.35 -5.28
CA ASP A 253 23.02 21.92 -5.75
C ASP A 253 22.97 20.50 -6.34
N ILE A 254 21.98 19.71 -5.94
CA ILE A 254 21.72 18.35 -6.42
C ILE A 254 20.70 18.35 -7.58
N GLY A 255 20.04 19.49 -7.85
CA GLY A 255 19.02 19.60 -8.90
C GLY A 255 17.63 19.14 -8.47
N VAL A 256 17.34 19.12 -7.16
CA VAL A 256 16.01 18.74 -6.66
C VAL A 256 14.99 19.82 -7.04
N LYS A 257 13.96 19.45 -7.83
CA LYS A 257 12.86 20.36 -8.18
C LYS A 257 12.11 20.81 -6.91
N PRO A 258 11.68 22.08 -6.83
CA PRO A 258 11.00 22.62 -5.64
C PRO A 258 9.68 21.91 -5.31
N GLU A 259 9.04 21.31 -6.31
CA GLU A 259 7.81 20.53 -6.19
C GLU A 259 7.95 19.33 -5.24
N PHE A 260 9.13 18.70 -5.23
CA PHE A 260 9.40 17.53 -4.38
C PHE A 260 9.96 17.90 -3.00
N SER A 261 10.35 19.17 -2.80
CA SER A 261 10.93 19.67 -1.55
C SER A 261 9.99 19.44 -0.35
N PHE A 262 8.68 19.58 -0.57
CA PHE A 262 7.67 19.40 0.46
C PHE A 262 7.60 17.96 1.02
N ASN A 263 7.90 16.95 0.20
CA ASN A 263 7.83 15.54 0.59
C ASN A 263 9.09 15.07 1.32
N ILE A 264 10.22 15.78 1.16
CA ILE A 264 11.52 15.41 1.73
C ILE A 264 11.50 15.21 3.26
N PRO A 265 10.89 16.10 4.08
CA PRO A 265 10.87 15.89 5.53
C PRO A 265 10.10 14.63 5.94
N ARG A 266 9.03 14.28 5.23
CA ARG A 266 8.26 13.05 5.46
C ARG A 266 9.07 11.82 5.06
N ALA A 267 9.69 11.86 3.89
CA ALA A 267 10.58 10.81 3.40
C ALA A 267 11.77 10.58 4.34
N LYS A 268 12.42 11.65 4.84
CA LYS A 268 13.51 11.57 5.83
C LYS A 268 13.06 10.89 7.13
N ARG A 269 11.86 11.21 7.63
CA ARG A 269 11.31 10.59 8.85
C ARG A 269 11.11 9.09 8.69
N GLU A 270 10.56 8.66 7.55
CA GLU A 270 10.39 7.23 7.26
C GLU A 270 11.74 6.54 7.06
N LEU A 271 12.66 7.15 6.31
CA LEU A 271 14.00 6.59 6.08
C LEU A 271 14.77 6.41 7.40
N GLY A 272 14.60 7.33 8.35
CA GLY A 272 15.15 7.19 9.70
C GLY A 272 14.63 5.98 10.49
N GLN A 273 13.51 5.36 10.08
CA GLN A 273 13.01 4.12 10.69
C GLN A 273 13.69 2.86 10.14
N LEU A 274 14.52 2.95 9.10
CA LEU A 274 15.15 1.79 8.44
C LEU A 274 15.89 0.88 9.42
N ASN A 275 16.59 1.45 10.40
CA ASN A 275 17.32 0.70 11.43
C ASN A 275 16.41 0.07 12.49
N LYS A 276 15.14 0.49 12.60
CA LYS A 276 14.16 -0.15 13.50
C LYS A 276 13.51 -1.39 12.87
N CYS A 277 13.56 -1.51 11.55
CA CYS A 277 13.08 -2.69 10.84
C CYS A 277 14.07 -3.86 11.03
N ALA A 278 13.56 -5.00 11.52
CA ALA A 278 14.39 -6.18 11.83
C ALA A 278 14.51 -7.15 10.63
N SER A 279 13.54 -7.18 9.72
CA SER A 279 13.55 -8.06 8.55
C SER A 279 13.96 -7.38 7.25
N PRO A 280 14.61 -8.10 6.31
CA PRO A 280 14.88 -7.60 4.96
C PRO A 280 13.63 -7.08 4.26
N GLN A 281 12.52 -7.83 4.32
CA GLN A 281 11.23 -7.40 3.77
C GLN A 281 10.72 -6.08 4.38
N GLN A 282 10.78 -5.91 5.71
CA GLN A 282 10.35 -4.64 6.34
C GLN A 282 11.25 -3.47 5.94
N LYS A 283 12.56 -3.68 5.83
CA LYS A 283 13.49 -2.65 5.35
C LYS A 283 13.16 -2.24 3.90
N LEU A 284 12.85 -3.20 3.04
CA LEU A 284 12.41 -2.92 1.66
C LEU A 284 11.07 -2.18 1.60
N LEU A 285 10.10 -2.56 2.43
CA LEU A 285 8.82 -1.85 2.52
C LEU A 285 9.01 -0.42 3.02
N CYS A 286 9.95 -0.17 3.95
CA CYS A 286 10.35 1.17 4.37
C CYS A 286 10.90 1.98 3.19
N LEU A 287 11.82 1.41 2.39
CA LEU A 287 12.35 2.05 1.18
C LEU A 287 11.25 2.32 0.15
N ARG A 288 10.33 1.37 -0.09
CA ARG A 288 9.20 1.57 -1.00
C ARG A 288 8.31 2.71 -0.53
N LYS A 289 7.99 2.77 0.77
CA LYS A 289 7.19 3.85 1.35
C LYS A 289 7.88 5.21 1.19
N VAL A 290 9.20 5.26 1.31
CA VAL A 290 9.99 6.48 1.02
C VAL A 290 9.81 6.89 -0.44
N VAL A 291 9.94 5.95 -1.40
CA VAL A 291 9.70 6.21 -2.83
C VAL A 291 8.28 6.69 -3.10
N GLN A 292 7.28 6.04 -2.51
CA GLN A 292 5.88 6.43 -2.64
C GLN A 292 5.59 7.81 -2.04
N LEU A 293 6.17 8.14 -0.89
CA LEU A 293 6.01 9.47 -0.30
C LEU A 293 6.65 10.56 -1.15
N MET A 294 7.70 10.25 -1.90
CA MET A 294 8.31 11.19 -2.83
C MET A 294 7.41 11.45 -4.04
N THR A 295 6.75 10.41 -4.56
CA THR A 295 5.87 10.50 -5.74
C THR A 295 4.45 10.99 -5.43
N GLN A 296 4.07 11.12 -4.16
CA GLN A 296 2.76 11.61 -3.75
C GLN A 296 2.58 13.12 -4.01
N SER A 297 1.47 13.50 -4.65
CA SER A 297 1.13 14.90 -4.86
C SER A 297 0.69 15.57 -3.54
N PRO A 298 1.12 16.81 -3.25
CA PRO A 298 0.72 17.54 -2.04
C PRO A 298 -0.79 17.82 -1.95
N SER A 299 -1.50 17.77 -3.09
CA SER A 299 -2.92 18.12 -3.22
C SER A 299 -3.56 17.32 -4.36
N GLN A 300 -4.76 16.76 -4.18
CA GLN A 300 -5.59 16.13 -5.24
C GLN A 300 -5.96 17.08 -6.41
N ARG A 301 -5.56 18.36 -6.35
CA ARG A 301 -5.88 19.42 -7.34
C ARG A 301 -4.70 19.87 -8.19
N VAL A 302 -3.49 19.35 -7.94
CA VAL A 302 -2.30 19.71 -8.71
C VAL A 302 -1.79 18.45 -9.39
N ASN A 303 -1.86 18.42 -10.72
CA ASN A 303 -1.15 17.44 -11.52
C ASN A 303 0.34 17.67 -11.30
N LEU A 304 0.94 16.90 -10.38
CA LEU A 304 2.39 16.82 -10.26
C LEU A 304 2.89 16.25 -11.58
N GLU A 305 3.89 16.88 -12.17
CA GLU A 305 4.60 16.29 -13.30
C GLU A 305 5.09 14.90 -12.86
N THR A 306 4.78 13.85 -13.62
CA THR A 306 5.15 12.48 -13.26
C THR A 306 6.65 12.42 -12.96
N MET A 307 7.03 12.05 -11.72
CA MET A 307 8.45 11.98 -11.33
C MET A 307 9.21 11.09 -12.31
N CYS A 308 10.25 11.66 -12.93
CA CYS A 308 11.20 10.88 -13.72
C CYS A 308 12.21 10.14 -12.82
N ALA A 309 12.93 9.16 -13.37
CA ALA A 309 13.99 8.45 -12.66
C ALA A 309 15.12 9.39 -12.18
N ASP A 310 15.44 10.43 -12.95
CA ASP A 310 16.45 11.43 -12.59
C ASP A 310 16.00 12.32 -11.42
N ASP A 311 14.71 12.68 -11.40
CA ASP A 311 14.10 13.42 -10.29
C ASP A 311 14.11 12.58 -9.01
N LEU A 312 13.74 11.30 -9.12
CA LEU A 312 13.80 10.34 -8.01
C LEU A 312 15.22 10.18 -7.47
N LEU A 313 16.21 10.00 -8.36
CA LEU A 313 17.62 9.85 -7.99
C LEU A 313 18.14 11.09 -7.26
N SER A 314 17.83 12.29 -7.75
CA SER A 314 18.24 13.56 -7.14
C SER A 314 17.70 13.71 -5.71
N VAL A 315 16.43 13.35 -5.50
CA VAL A 315 15.82 13.39 -4.15
C VAL A 315 16.42 12.32 -3.24
N LEU A 316 16.66 11.10 -3.76
CA LEU A 316 17.33 10.03 -3.00
C LEU A 316 18.75 10.43 -2.57
N LEU A 317 19.54 11.03 -3.46
CA LEU A 317 20.88 11.53 -3.14
C LEU A 317 20.84 12.54 -2.00
N TYR A 318 19.93 13.51 -2.07
CA TYR A 318 19.75 14.49 -0.98
C TYR A 318 19.34 13.82 0.33
N LEU A 319 18.40 12.88 0.29
CA LEU A 319 17.94 12.16 1.49
C LEU A 319 19.05 11.32 2.13
N LEU A 320 19.81 10.57 1.33
CA LEU A 320 20.92 9.75 1.82
C LEU A 320 21.97 10.60 2.54
N VAL A 321 22.27 11.79 2.00
CA VAL A 321 23.20 12.73 2.62
C VAL A 321 22.63 13.27 3.93
N LYS A 322 21.35 13.69 3.95
CA LYS A 322 20.76 14.38 5.11
C LYS A 322 20.21 13.48 6.21
N THR A 323 20.02 12.18 5.97
CA THR A 323 19.42 11.26 6.95
C THR A 323 20.48 10.65 7.89
N GLU A 324 21.77 10.75 7.54
CA GLU A 324 22.91 10.38 8.39
C GLU A 324 22.80 8.98 9.03
N ILE A 325 22.31 8.00 8.27
CA ILE A 325 22.25 6.61 8.75
C ILE A 325 23.67 6.02 8.73
N PRO A 326 24.19 5.55 9.88
CA PRO A 326 25.60 5.15 9.97
C PRO A 326 25.92 3.80 9.34
N ASN A 327 24.91 2.94 9.12
CA ASN A 327 25.10 1.53 8.78
C ASN A 327 24.50 1.20 7.40
N TRP A 328 24.66 2.06 6.41
CA TRP A 328 24.06 1.89 5.08
C TRP A 328 24.54 0.62 4.38
N MET A 329 25.83 0.36 4.39
CA MET A 329 26.45 -0.80 3.75
C MET A 329 26.02 -2.08 4.45
N ALA A 330 25.99 -2.09 5.79
CA ALA A 330 25.43 -3.20 6.55
C ALA A 330 23.95 -3.45 6.25
N ASN A 331 23.12 -2.41 6.11
CA ASN A 331 21.71 -2.55 5.73
C ASN A 331 21.55 -3.12 4.31
N LEU A 332 22.30 -2.61 3.33
CA LEU A 332 22.27 -3.14 1.96
C LEU A 332 22.75 -4.58 1.90
N SER A 333 23.87 -4.89 2.54
CA SER A 333 24.43 -6.25 2.61
C SER A 333 23.44 -7.20 3.29
N TYR A 334 22.76 -6.75 4.35
CA TYR A 334 21.72 -7.53 5.00
C TYR A 334 20.51 -7.79 4.08
N ILE A 335 20.01 -6.76 3.38
CA ILE A 335 18.87 -6.92 2.46
C ILE A 335 19.24 -7.84 1.28
N LYS A 336 20.42 -7.67 0.68
CA LYS A 336 20.87 -8.48 -0.47
C LYS A 336 21.05 -9.95 -0.12
N ASN A 337 21.68 -10.23 1.01
CA ASN A 337 22.12 -11.58 1.35
C ASN A 337 21.03 -12.40 2.06
N PHE A 338 20.09 -11.77 2.74
CA PHE A 338 19.11 -12.45 3.59
C PHE A 338 17.66 -12.32 3.12
N ARG A 339 17.44 -11.80 1.91
CA ARG A 339 16.11 -11.77 1.30
C ARG A 339 15.81 -13.11 0.64
N PHE A 340 14.87 -13.87 1.19
CA PHE A 340 14.49 -15.20 0.71
C PHE A 340 13.09 -15.22 0.07
N SER A 341 12.23 -14.24 0.38
CA SER A 341 10.85 -14.16 -0.11
C SER A 341 10.68 -13.46 -1.47
N SER A 342 11.74 -13.29 -2.27
CA SER A 342 11.68 -12.52 -3.53
C SER A 342 10.71 -13.13 -4.55
N SER A 343 9.84 -12.30 -5.11
CA SER A 343 9.04 -12.61 -6.32
C SER A 343 9.77 -12.10 -7.56
N ALA A 344 9.51 -12.69 -8.73
CA ALA A 344 10.09 -12.25 -10.01
C ALA A 344 9.50 -10.91 -10.53
N LYS A 345 8.38 -10.44 -9.96
CA LYS A 345 7.67 -9.20 -10.33
C LYS A 345 7.75 -8.14 -9.22
N ASP A 346 8.94 -7.92 -8.71
CA ASP A 346 9.09 -7.23 -7.43
C ASP A 346 9.48 -5.76 -7.61
N GLU A 347 8.51 -4.87 -7.44
CA GLU A 347 8.71 -3.41 -7.36
C GLU A 347 9.72 -3.02 -6.26
N LEU A 348 9.86 -3.85 -5.22
CA LEU A 348 10.85 -3.64 -4.16
C LEU A 348 12.28 -3.75 -4.69
N GLY A 349 12.52 -4.59 -5.69
CA GLY A 349 13.81 -4.73 -6.37
C GLY A 349 14.21 -3.46 -7.10
N TYR A 350 13.26 -2.76 -7.72
CA TYR A 350 13.50 -1.45 -8.33
C TYR A 350 13.88 -0.41 -7.26
N CYS A 351 13.15 -0.37 -6.13
CA CYS A 351 13.46 0.55 -5.04
C CYS A 351 14.87 0.31 -4.48
N LEU A 352 15.24 -0.96 -4.27
CA LEU A 352 16.55 -1.36 -3.80
C LEU A 352 17.65 -0.94 -4.79
N THR A 353 17.47 -1.23 -6.07
CA THR A 353 18.45 -0.90 -7.13
C THR A 353 18.66 0.62 -7.24
N SER A 354 17.59 1.41 -7.14
CA SER A 354 17.66 2.88 -7.16
C SER A 354 18.43 3.44 -5.96
N VAL A 355 18.21 2.89 -4.76
CA VAL A 355 18.96 3.30 -3.55
C VAL A 355 20.43 2.90 -3.64
N GLU A 356 20.73 1.71 -4.16
CA GLU A 356 22.10 1.25 -4.39
C GLU A 356 22.85 2.13 -5.39
N ALA A 357 22.20 2.47 -6.51
CA ALA A 357 22.76 3.38 -7.50
C ALA A 357 23.08 4.75 -6.88
N ALA A 358 22.18 5.27 -6.04
CA ALA A 358 22.40 6.53 -5.34
C ALA A 358 23.57 6.46 -4.33
N ILE A 359 23.68 5.37 -3.57
CA ILE A 359 24.81 5.14 -2.64
C ILE A 359 26.13 5.05 -3.41
N GLU A 360 26.15 4.30 -4.50
CA GLU A 360 27.35 4.12 -5.32
C GLU A 360 27.77 5.45 -5.98
N TYR A 361 26.81 6.26 -6.43
CA TYR A 361 27.07 7.61 -6.96
C TYR A 361 27.72 8.53 -5.91
N ILE A 362 27.28 8.47 -4.65
CA ILE A 362 27.91 9.19 -3.53
C ILE A 362 29.32 8.66 -3.28
N ARG A 363 29.52 7.33 -3.28
CA ARG A 363 30.84 6.69 -3.04
C ARG A 363 31.88 7.10 -4.08
N GLN A 364 31.47 7.27 -5.33
CA GLN A 364 32.35 7.71 -6.41
C GLN A 364 32.75 9.20 -6.32
N GLY A 365 32.16 9.96 -5.39
CA GLY A 365 32.51 11.36 -5.15
C GLY A 365 31.98 12.32 -6.23
N SER A 366 31.07 11.86 -7.09
CA SER A 366 30.52 12.61 -8.23
C SER A 366 29.77 13.89 -7.83
N LEU A 367 29.30 13.97 -6.57
CA LEU A 367 28.66 15.17 -6.00
C LEU A 367 29.64 16.28 -5.60
N SER A 368 30.95 15.97 -5.47
CA SER A 368 31.96 16.95 -5.05
C SER A 368 32.58 17.72 -6.23
N ALA A 369 32.16 17.45 -7.47
CA ALA A 369 32.62 18.17 -8.64
C ALA A 369 32.01 19.59 -8.66
N LYS A 370 32.61 20.51 -7.89
CA LYS A 370 32.42 21.95 -8.12
C LYS A 370 32.70 22.22 -9.60
N PRO A 371 31.79 22.85 -10.36
CA PRO A 371 32.13 23.31 -11.70
C PRO A 371 33.35 24.25 -11.58
N PRO A 372 34.33 24.16 -12.49
CA PRO A 372 35.46 25.08 -12.47
C PRO A 372 34.90 26.49 -12.56
N VAL A 373 35.17 27.28 -11.52
CA VAL A 373 34.86 28.71 -11.47
C VAL A 373 35.46 29.31 -12.73
N ARG A 374 34.62 29.64 -13.71
CA ARG A 374 35.04 30.48 -14.84
C ARG A 374 35.38 31.84 -14.24
N SER A 375 36.67 32.08 -14.06
CA SER A 375 37.23 33.38 -13.73
C SER A 375 36.71 34.41 -14.74
N PRO A 376 36.08 35.52 -14.29
CA PRO A 376 35.71 36.59 -15.19
C PRO A 376 36.99 37.22 -15.74
N ARG A 377 37.10 37.28 -17.07
CA ARG A 377 38.05 38.14 -17.77
C ARG A 377 37.39 39.47 -18.07
#